data_AF-A0A7S0H137-F1
#
_entry.id   AF-A0A7S0H137-F1
#
_cell.length_a   1.000
_cell.length_b   1.000
_cell.length_c   1.000
_cell.angle_alpha   90.00
_cell.angle_beta   90.00
_cell.angle_gamma   90.00
#
_symmetry.space_group_name_H-M   'P 1'
#
loop_
_entity.id
_entity.type
_entity.pdbx_description
1 polymer ?
#
loop_
_entity_poly.entity_id
_entity_poly.type
_entity_poly.pdbx_seq_one_letter_code
_entity_poly.pdbx_strand_id
1 'polypeptide(L)'
;EKGDDAGAVAAFEAAAATVTGAGNPEIAKKLRALKKKSKPVPFHFPKAKPPPPAKAGTAGATGAERGPKGDKAWLDAIRAPSLPIAKRVAAANAVGGWLAAHLERALKRTPGDSEWFFEDPEVRAFLDQGVFEALLDSVTHTVATIVTAEANAKSGADPNATDFARAGADLAGALAGVLHNLLHPSLRAWGTRKQHQALLGAFQQVLRMRGSPLNDAKGTAVRVDDETKQFTALCAKMLNNQGALSVLTGHDCLARARLQLLRALTQRERASTTKKNKEGEKEDIANRVEESARALVMLRRCRFATRVGTDVSTDDDDAPPKPAWEPILDALLTDAGADEVRDEVRVTIEQHALLAGAFPKFGFEGSVGI
;
A
#
# COMPACT_ATOMS: atom_id res chain seq x y z
N GLU A 1 8.02 31.04 -8.08
CA GLU A 1 8.80 29.86 -7.64
C GLU A 1 10.29 30.16 -7.33
N LYS A 2 10.63 31.08 -6.41
CA LYS A 2 12.03 31.23 -5.94
C LYS A 2 12.17 31.41 -4.42
N GLY A 3 11.08 31.27 -3.65
CA GLY A 3 11.05 31.56 -2.22
C GLY A 3 11.48 30.40 -1.32
N ASP A 4 11.03 29.17 -1.61
CA ASP A 4 11.20 28.04 -0.68
C ASP A 4 12.63 27.48 -0.63
N ASP A 5 13.31 27.36 -1.76
CA ASP A 5 14.69 26.89 -1.79
C ASP A 5 15.65 27.89 -1.14
N ALA A 6 15.38 29.19 -1.26
CA ALA A 6 16.17 30.24 -0.62
C ALA A 6 16.00 30.23 0.92
N GLY A 7 14.78 30.00 1.40
CA GLY A 7 14.50 29.84 2.83
C GLY A 7 15.11 28.58 3.44
N ALA A 8 15.07 27.46 2.71
CA ALA A 8 15.71 26.21 3.14
C ALA A 8 17.24 26.32 3.18
N VAL A 9 17.85 26.96 2.18
CA VAL A 9 19.30 27.23 2.18
C VAL A 9 19.70 28.11 3.36
N ALA A 10 18.97 29.20 3.63
CA ALA A 10 19.24 30.09 4.76
C ALA A 10 19.12 29.38 6.13
N ALA A 11 18.13 28.49 6.29
CA ALA A 11 17.95 27.71 7.52
C ALA A 11 19.07 26.67 7.73
N PHE A 12 19.53 26.00 6.67
CA PHE A 12 20.66 25.05 6.76
C PHE A 12 22.01 25.76 6.95
N GLU A 13 22.18 26.97 6.40
CA GLU A 13 23.35 27.82 6.64
C GLU A 13 23.39 28.35 8.08
N ALA A 14 22.24 28.78 8.63
CA ALA A 14 22.12 29.16 10.03
C ALA A 14 22.40 27.97 10.98
N ALA A 15 21.91 26.78 10.65
CA ALA A 15 22.19 25.56 11.41
C ALA A 15 23.68 25.18 11.35
N ALA A 16 24.33 25.30 10.19
CA ALA A 16 25.77 25.04 10.03
C ALA A 16 26.67 26.05 10.76
N ALA A 17 26.18 27.26 11.05
CA ALA A 17 26.89 28.28 11.81
C ALA A 17 26.81 28.09 13.35
N THR A 18 25.99 27.15 13.83
CA THR A 18 25.92 26.82 15.26
C THR A 18 27.03 25.85 15.67
N VAL A 19 27.44 25.91 16.95
CA VAL A 19 28.51 25.06 17.52
C VAL A 19 28.22 23.56 17.35
N THR A 20 26.95 23.15 17.37
CA THR A 20 26.51 21.77 17.15
C THR A 20 26.37 21.38 15.68
N GLY A 21 26.19 22.35 14.78
CA GLY A 21 26.03 22.10 13.34
C GLY A 21 27.32 22.15 12.53
N ALA A 22 28.34 22.88 12.97
CA ALA A 22 29.60 23.07 12.25
C ALA A 22 30.41 21.78 12.00
N GLY A 23 30.16 20.72 12.78
CA GLY A 23 30.78 19.39 12.64
C GLY A 23 29.87 18.32 12.04
N ASN A 24 28.63 18.63 11.64
CA ASN A 24 27.65 17.63 11.25
C ASN A 24 27.69 17.32 9.73
N PRO A 25 28.15 16.13 9.31
CA PRO A 25 28.32 15.78 7.89
C PRO A 25 26.99 15.70 7.12
N GLU A 26 25.88 15.43 7.81
CA GLU A 26 24.54 15.38 7.19
C GLU A 26 24.01 16.76 6.84
N ILE A 27 24.33 17.79 7.66
CA ILE A 27 23.99 19.18 7.35
C ILE A 27 24.77 19.65 6.12
N ALA A 28 26.07 19.36 6.05
CA ALA A 28 26.91 19.70 4.90
C ALA A 28 26.48 19.01 3.60
N LYS A 29 26.08 17.72 3.68
CA LYS A 29 25.58 16.94 2.54
C LYS A 29 24.27 17.48 2.00
N LYS A 30 23.34 17.87 2.88
CA LYS A 30 22.05 18.47 2.50
C LYS A 30 22.22 19.85 1.90
N LEU A 31 23.12 20.67 2.43
CA LEU A 31 23.46 22.00 1.90
C LEU A 31 24.05 21.92 0.48
N ARG A 32 24.92 20.92 0.21
CA ARG A 32 25.46 20.65 -1.13
C ARG A 32 24.39 20.16 -2.12
N ALA A 33 23.43 19.35 -1.66
CA ALA A 33 22.34 18.86 -2.50
C ALA A 33 21.37 19.98 -2.87
N LEU A 34 21.00 20.85 -1.91
CA LEU A 34 20.10 21.99 -2.14
C LEU A 34 20.71 23.06 -3.05
N LYS A 35 22.04 23.25 -3.01
CA LYS A 35 22.75 24.18 -3.90
C LYS A 35 22.99 23.62 -5.31
N LYS A 36 22.77 22.32 -5.53
CA LYS A 36 22.86 21.68 -6.86
C LYS A 36 21.53 21.84 -7.59
N LYS A 37 21.43 22.82 -8.49
CA LYS A 37 20.32 22.89 -9.45
C LYS A 37 20.37 21.67 -10.38
N SER A 38 19.53 20.66 -10.13
CA SER A 38 19.36 19.54 -11.06
C SER A 38 18.49 19.97 -12.24
N LYS A 39 19.05 19.91 -13.45
CA LYS A 39 18.26 19.99 -14.69
C LYS A 39 17.30 18.79 -14.77
N PRO A 40 16.09 18.96 -15.32
CA PRO A 40 15.15 17.86 -15.48
C PRO A 40 15.76 16.83 -16.44
N VAL A 41 15.85 15.58 -16.01
CA VAL A 41 16.30 14.46 -16.86
C VAL A 41 15.10 14.03 -17.72
N PRO A 42 15.22 13.97 -19.06
CA PRO A 42 14.15 13.46 -19.91
C PRO A 42 14.09 11.93 -19.73
N PHE A 43 12.96 11.45 -19.25
CA PHE A 43 12.67 10.03 -19.16
C PHE A 43 12.26 9.51 -20.55
N HIS A 44 12.95 8.50 -21.07
CA HIS A 44 12.56 7.79 -22.29
C HIS A 44 12.18 6.35 -21.95
N PHE A 45 10.94 5.99 -22.26
CA PHE A 45 10.35 4.67 -22.06
C PHE A 45 10.79 3.69 -23.17
N PRO A 46 11.01 2.40 -22.86
CA PRO A 46 10.91 1.34 -23.85
C PRO A 46 9.48 1.31 -24.39
N LYS A 47 9.31 1.33 -25.72
CA LYS A 47 7.99 1.21 -26.34
C LYS A 47 7.40 -0.17 -26.03
N ALA A 48 6.43 -0.23 -25.12
CA ALA A 48 5.57 -1.40 -24.98
C ALA A 48 4.88 -1.67 -26.33
N LYS A 49 4.87 -2.93 -26.79
CA LYS A 49 4.04 -3.30 -27.95
C LYS A 49 2.59 -2.95 -27.61
N PRO A 50 1.88 -2.21 -28.49
CA PRO A 50 0.48 -1.94 -28.27
C PRO A 50 -0.28 -3.27 -28.21
N PRO A 51 -1.23 -3.44 -27.26
CA PRO A 51 -2.16 -4.56 -27.34
C PRO A 51 -2.93 -4.48 -28.67
N PRO A 52 -3.34 -5.62 -29.25
CA PRO A 52 -4.13 -5.62 -30.47
C PRO A 52 -5.40 -4.79 -30.26
N PRO A 53 -5.81 -3.96 -31.24
CA PRO A 53 -6.97 -3.11 -31.10
C PRO A 53 -8.21 -3.96 -30.83
N ALA A 54 -8.90 -3.66 -29.74
CA ALA A 54 -10.22 -4.20 -29.50
C ALA A 54 -11.12 -3.87 -30.69
N LYS A 55 -11.81 -4.87 -31.23
CA LYS A 55 -12.78 -4.68 -32.32
C LYS A 55 -13.77 -3.60 -31.89
N ALA A 56 -13.85 -2.55 -32.71
CA ALA A 56 -14.75 -1.42 -32.51
C ALA A 56 -16.20 -1.90 -32.41
N GLY A 57 -16.72 -1.94 -31.18
CA GLY A 57 -18.14 -1.85 -30.88
C GLY A 57 -18.41 -0.39 -30.53
N THR A 58 -19.26 0.24 -31.33
CA THR A 58 -19.73 1.62 -31.22
C THR A 58 -20.27 1.96 -29.83
N ALA A 59 -19.70 2.99 -29.20
CA ALA A 59 -20.43 3.92 -28.35
C ALA A 59 -19.68 5.26 -28.31
N GLY A 60 -20.30 6.32 -28.83
CA GLY A 60 -19.82 7.68 -28.66
C GLY A 60 -19.95 8.09 -27.20
N ALA A 61 -18.85 8.58 -26.62
CA ALA A 61 -18.80 9.07 -25.25
C ALA A 61 -19.47 10.44 -25.14
N THR A 62 -20.80 10.44 -25.02
CA THR A 62 -21.60 11.54 -24.48
C THR A 62 -22.55 10.95 -23.46
N GLY A 63 -22.24 11.13 -22.18
CA GLY A 63 -23.01 10.58 -21.06
C GLY A 63 -22.13 9.75 -20.15
N ALA A 64 -22.18 10.04 -18.85
CA ALA A 64 -21.44 9.36 -17.80
C ALA A 64 -21.67 7.85 -17.84
N GLU A 65 -20.71 7.09 -18.38
CA GLU A 65 -20.55 5.72 -17.94
C GLU A 65 -20.01 5.80 -16.53
N ARG A 66 -20.92 5.62 -15.56
CA ARG A 66 -20.57 5.06 -14.26
C ARG A 66 -19.45 4.07 -14.53
N GLY A 67 -18.34 4.19 -13.82
CA GLY A 67 -17.39 3.09 -13.72
C GLY A 67 -18.12 1.77 -13.42
N PRO A 68 -17.42 0.62 -13.40
CA PRO A 68 -17.96 -0.50 -12.67
C PRO A 68 -18.23 0.01 -11.25
N LYS A 69 -19.49 0.35 -10.96
CA LYS A 69 -20.00 0.75 -9.66
C LYS A 69 -19.84 -0.49 -8.81
N GLY A 70 -18.64 -0.73 -8.30
CA GLY A 70 -18.36 -1.87 -7.46
C GLY A 70 -19.09 -3.13 -7.89
N ASP A 71 -19.09 -3.44 -9.19
CA ASP A 71 -20.03 -4.43 -9.67
C ASP A 71 -19.59 -5.72 -8.99
N LYS A 72 -20.43 -6.20 -8.07
CA LYS A 72 -20.16 -7.39 -7.26
C LYS A 72 -19.63 -8.50 -8.17
N ALA A 73 -20.09 -8.54 -9.42
CA ALA A 73 -19.59 -9.32 -10.52
C ALA A 73 -18.07 -9.37 -10.71
N TRP A 74 -17.30 -8.27 -10.62
CA TRP A 74 -15.84 -8.31 -10.77
C TRP A 74 -15.16 -8.86 -9.50
N LEU A 75 -15.58 -8.40 -8.31
CA LEU A 75 -15.09 -8.92 -7.01
C LEU A 75 -15.38 -10.41 -6.90
N ASP A 76 -16.60 -10.81 -7.21
CA ASP A 76 -17.04 -12.20 -7.29
C ASP A 76 -16.24 -12.94 -8.37
N ALA A 77 -15.96 -12.31 -9.53
CA ALA A 77 -15.21 -12.98 -10.58
C ALA A 77 -13.76 -13.24 -10.20
N ILE A 78 -13.07 -12.29 -9.57
CA ILE A 78 -11.69 -12.49 -9.14
C ILE A 78 -11.62 -13.44 -7.92
N ARG A 79 -12.61 -13.38 -7.03
CA ARG A 79 -12.74 -14.25 -5.84
C ARG A 79 -13.25 -15.65 -6.14
N ALA A 80 -13.85 -15.90 -7.30
CA ALA A 80 -14.36 -17.22 -7.70
C ALA A 80 -13.30 -18.02 -8.47
N PRO A 81 -12.49 -18.87 -7.79
CA PRO A 81 -11.55 -19.74 -8.46
C PRO A 81 -12.22 -20.75 -9.41
N SER A 82 -13.52 -21.00 -9.26
CA SER A 82 -14.33 -21.86 -10.13
C SER A 82 -14.66 -21.23 -11.49
N LEU A 83 -14.49 -19.92 -11.67
CA LEU A 83 -14.71 -19.29 -12.97
C LEU A 83 -13.57 -19.54 -13.94
N PRO A 84 -13.86 -19.70 -15.25
CA PRO A 84 -12.82 -19.82 -16.27
C PRO A 84 -11.82 -18.66 -16.21
N ILE A 85 -10.52 -18.99 -16.26
CA ILE A 85 -9.42 -18.02 -16.17
C ILE A 85 -9.60 -16.85 -17.15
N ALA A 86 -10.01 -17.12 -18.39
CA ALA A 86 -10.27 -16.08 -19.39
C ALA A 86 -11.32 -15.04 -18.95
N LYS A 87 -12.38 -15.46 -18.24
CA LYS A 87 -13.38 -14.53 -17.69
C LYS A 87 -12.79 -13.69 -16.55
N ARG A 88 -11.95 -14.30 -15.71
CA ARG A 88 -11.25 -13.61 -14.61
C ARG A 88 -10.25 -12.57 -15.15
N VAL A 89 -9.52 -12.91 -16.21
CA VAL A 89 -8.62 -11.99 -16.95
C VAL A 89 -9.42 -10.83 -17.54
N ALA A 90 -10.54 -11.09 -18.21
CA ALA A 90 -11.38 -10.05 -18.79
C ALA A 90 -11.91 -9.08 -17.71
N ALA A 91 -12.36 -9.60 -16.56
CA ALA A 91 -12.80 -8.80 -15.43
C ALA A 91 -11.66 -7.93 -14.85
N ALA A 92 -10.47 -8.49 -14.65
CA ALA A 92 -9.30 -7.75 -14.19
C ALA A 92 -8.90 -6.64 -15.16
N ASN A 93 -8.91 -6.90 -16.47
CA ASN A 93 -8.59 -5.90 -17.49
C ASN A 93 -9.62 -4.78 -17.57
N ALA A 94 -10.91 -5.07 -17.40
CA ALA A 94 -11.95 -4.05 -17.36
C ALA A 94 -11.75 -3.07 -16.20
N VAL A 95 -11.45 -3.60 -15.00
CA VAL A 95 -11.09 -2.79 -13.82
C VAL A 95 -9.81 -2.00 -14.06
N GLY A 96 -8.80 -2.64 -14.64
CA GLY A 96 -7.53 -1.99 -14.99
C GLY A 96 -7.74 -0.79 -15.92
N GLY A 97 -8.55 -0.95 -16.97
CA GLY A 97 -8.91 0.12 -17.90
C GLY A 97 -9.68 1.26 -17.23
N TRP A 98 -10.63 0.93 -16.35
CA TRP A 98 -11.37 1.92 -15.58
C TRP A 98 -10.44 2.73 -14.65
N LEU A 99 -9.61 2.05 -13.84
CA LEU A 99 -8.64 2.72 -12.98
C LEU A 99 -7.64 3.56 -13.78
N ALA A 100 -7.22 3.10 -14.97
CA ALA A 100 -6.33 3.86 -15.85
C ALA A 100 -6.99 5.17 -16.31
N ALA A 101 -8.28 5.18 -16.66
CA ALA A 101 -8.99 6.40 -17.04
C ALA A 101 -9.08 7.41 -15.88
N HIS A 102 -9.32 6.95 -14.64
CA HIS A 102 -9.25 7.80 -13.45
C HIS A 102 -7.83 8.30 -13.18
N LEU A 103 -6.83 7.43 -13.34
CA LEU A 103 -5.43 7.79 -13.19
C LEU A 103 -5.03 8.85 -14.21
N GLU A 104 -5.36 8.72 -15.49
CA GLU A 104 -5.05 9.72 -16.52
C GLU A 104 -5.63 11.11 -16.20
N ARG A 105 -6.85 11.16 -15.67
CA ARG A 105 -7.45 12.43 -15.18
C ARG A 105 -6.63 13.03 -14.05
N ALA A 106 -6.16 12.21 -13.11
CA ALA A 106 -5.31 12.63 -12.00
C ALA A 106 -3.85 12.94 -12.42
N LEU A 107 -3.31 12.29 -13.47
CA LEU A 107 -1.94 12.48 -13.96
C LEU A 107 -1.73 13.89 -14.50
N LYS A 108 -2.77 14.50 -15.08
CA LYS A 108 -2.78 15.88 -15.58
C LYS A 108 -2.77 16.94 -14.48
N ARG A 109 -3.01 16.56 -13.22
CA ARG A 109 -3.01 17.47 -12.07
C ARG A 109 -1.65 17.45 -11.37
N THR A 110 -1.28 18.59 -10.76
CA THR A 110 -0.09 18.67 -9.93
C THR A 110 -0.27 17.80 -8.70
N PRO A 111 0.70 16.93 -8.40
CA PRO A 111 0.75 16.20 -7.16
C PRO A 111 0.53 17.00 -5.85
N GLY A 112 -0.70 17.06 -5.33
CA GLY A 112 -1.03 17.67 -4.03
C GLY A 112 -2.01 18.84 -4.10
N ASP A 113 -2.32 19.31 -5.31
CA ASP A 113 -3.29 20.38 -5.55
C ASP A 113 -4.66 19.78 -5.95
N SER A 114 -5.67 19.95 -5.09
CA SER A 114 -7.07 19.48 -5.27
C SER A 114 -7.24 17.97 -5.50
N GLU A 115 -8.49 17.48 -5.48
CA GLU A 115 -8.87 16.05 -5.54
C GLU A 115 -7.92 15.23 -6.42
N TRP A 116 -7.06 14.45 -5.77
CA TRP A 116 -6.13 13.54 -6.42
C TRP A 116 -6.83 12.17 -6.57
N PHE A 117 -6.26 11.25 -7.35
CA PHE A 117 -6.74 9.87 -7.55
C PHE A 117 -7.42 9.18 -6.34
N PHE A 118 -6.94 9.33 -5.10
CA PHE A 118 -7.54 8.68 -3.92
C PHE A 118 -8.67 9.49 -3.26
N GLU A 119 -8.80 10.75 -3.66
CA GLU A 119 -9.86 11.68 -3.28
C GLU A 119 -10.99 11.69 -4.30
N ASP A 120 -10.79 11.10 -5.48
CA ASP A 120 -11.86 10.80 -6.43
C ASP A 120 -12.94 9.95 -5.74
N PRO A 121 -14.19 10.43 -5.64
CA PRO A 121 -15.25 9.74 -4.92
C PRO A 121 -15.54 8.34 -5.44
N GLU A 122 -15.42 8.10 -6.74
CA GLU A 122 -15.68 6.78 -7.33
C GLU A 122 -14.55 5.82 -7.01
N VAL A 123 -13.29 6.27 -7.08
CA VAL A 123 -12.12 5.46 -6.68
C VAL A 123 -12.16 5.15 -5.19
N ARG A 124 -12.53 6.14 -4.36
CA ARG A 124 -12.68 5.93 -2.91
C ARG A 124 -13.76 4.91 -2.60
N ALA A 125 -14.96 5.06 -3.18
CA ALA A 125 -16.07 4.14 -2.98
C ALA A 125 -15.71 2.72 -3.44
N PHE A 126 -15.03 2.60 -4.58
CA PHE A 126 -14.49 1.35 -5.07
C PHE A 126 -13.54 0.71 -4.04
N LEU A 127 -12.52 1.44 -3.59
CA LEU A 127 -11.56 0.93 -2.61
C LEU A 127 -12.19 0.59 -1.25
N ASP A 128 -13.24 1.31 -0.86
CA ASP A 128 -14.01 1.04 0.36
C ASP A 128 -14.76 -0.30 0.33
N GLN A 129 -14.92 -0.93 -0.83
CA GLN A 129 -15.49 -2.27 -0.95
C GLN A 129 -14.47 -3.40 -0.72
N GLY A 130 -13.21 -3.07 -0.37
CA GLY A 130 -12.18 -4.07 -0.11
C GLY A 130 -11.59 -4.69 -1.38
N VAL A 131 -11.60 -3.94 -2.49
CA VAL A 131 -10.97 -4.29 -3.78
C VAL A 131 -9.53 -4.73 -3.58
N PHE A 132 -8.77 -3.96 -2.80
CA PHE A 132 -7.33 -4.15 -2.70
C PHE A 132 -7.03 -5.50 -2.06
N GLU A 133 -7.73 -5.84 -0.99
CA GLU A 133 -7.64 -7.10 -0.27
C GLU A 133 -8.06 -8.27 -1.16
N ALA A 134 -9.21 -8.16 -1.85
CA ALA A 134 -9.66 -9.18 -2.79
C ALA A 134 -8.65 -9.42 -3.91
N LEU A 135 -8.01 -8.36 -4.40
CA LEU A 135 -6.97 -8.42 -5.40
C LEU A 135 -5.70 -9.11 -4.86
N LEU A 136 -5.29 -8.83 -3.62
CA LEU A 136 -4.15 -9.51 -3.00
C LEU A 136 -4.42 -11.00 -2.79
N ASP A 137 -5.61 -11.37 -2.32
CA ASP A 137 -6.01 -12.76 -2.16
C ASP A 137 -6.04 -13.49 -3.50
N SER A 138 -6.57 -12.84 -4.54
CA SER A 138 -6.64 -13.38 -5.89
C SER A 138 -5.25 -13.59 -6.48
N VAL A 139 -4.31 -12.66 -6.28
CA VAL A 139 -2.92 -12.82 -6.71
C VAL A 139 -2.26 -13.97 -5.96
N THR A 140 -2.43 -14.04 -4.64
CA THR A 140 -1.86 -15.10 -3.79
C THR A 140 -2.35 -16.48 -4.23
N HIS A 141 -3.66 -16.64 -4.43
CA HIS A 141 -4.26 -17.88 -4.94
C HIS A 141 -3.72 -18.22 -6.33
N THR A 142 -3.62 -17.23 -7.22
CA THR A 142 -3.13 -17.44 -8.60
C THR A 142 -1.68 -17.91 -8.60
N VAL A 143 -0.81 -17.30 -7.78
CA VAL A 143 0.59 -17.72 -7.63
C VAL A 143 0.68 -19.15 -7.09
N ALA A 144 -0.09 -19.48 -6.04
CA ALA A 144 -0.12 -20.84 -5.51
C ALA A 144 -0.57 -21.87 -6.56
N THR A 145 -1.60 -21.54 -7.35
CA THR A 145 -2.10 -22.39 -8.43
C THR A 145 -1.04 -22.64 -9.50
N ILE A 146 -0.30 -21.59 -9.91
CA ILE A 146 0.81 -21.72 -10.87
C ILE A 146 1.89 -22.65 -10.33
N VAL A 147 2.32 -22.46 -9.07
CA VAL A 147 3.36 -23.30 -8.45
C VAL A 147 2.95 -24.77 -8.41
N THR A 148 1.70 -25.07 -8.03
CA THR A 148 1.17 -26.43 -8.04
C THR A 148 1.12 -27.01 -9.46
N ALA A 149 0.64 -26.23 -10.43
CA ALA A 149 0.60 -26.67 -11.83
C ALA A 149 2.01 -26.97 -12.37
N GLU A 150 2.99 -26.11 -12.10
CA GLU A 150 4.39 -26.35 -12.49
C GLU A 150 4.98 -27.61 -11.84
N ALA A 151 4.63 -27.91 -10.59
CA ALA A 151 5.06 -29.14 -9.91
C ALA A 151 4.43 -30.40 -10.54
N ASN A 152 3.15 -30.33 -10.91
CA ASN A 152 2.44 -31.42 -11.60
C ASN A 152 2.97 -31.64 -13.03
N ALA A 153 3.35 -30.56 -13.72
CA ALA A 153 4.00 -30.63 -15.02
C ALA A 153 5.35 -31.34 -14.94
N LYS A 154 6.17 -31.01 -13.93
CA LYS A 154 7.49 -31.62 -13.71
C LYS A 154 7.43 -33.10 -13.35
N SER A 155 6.39 -33.52 -12.64
CA SER A 155 6.18 -34.92 -12.26
C SER A 155 5.45 -35.75 -13.33
N GLY A 156 4.96 -35.11 -14.40
CA GLY A 156 4.17 -35.76 -15.45
C GLY A 156 2.78 -36.22 -14.99
N ALA A 157 2.31 -35.71 -13.84
CA ALA A 157 1.07 -36.14 -13.20
C ALA A 157 -0.20 -35.64 -13.90
N ASP A 158 -0.10 -34.53 -14.64
CA ASP A 158 -1.21 -33.96 -15.42
C ASP A 158 -0.71 -33.42 -16.78
N PRO A 159 -1.18 -33.96 -17.92
CA PRO A 159 -0.77 -33.51 -19.25
C PRO A 159 -1.16 -32.06 -19.57
N ASN A 160 -2.15 -31.50 -18.86
CA ASN A 160 -2.62 -30.12 -19.07
C ASN A 160 -1.95 -29.11 -18.13
N ALA A 161 -1.08 -29.56 -17.22
CA ALA A 161 -0.48 -28.73 -16.18
C ALA A 161 0.29 -27.51 -16.72
N THR A 162 0.96 -27.65 -17.87
CA THR A 162 1.66 -26.55 -18.54
C THR A 162 0.70 -25.46 -19.03
N ASP A 163 -0.44 -25.86 -19.60
CA ASP A 163 -1.46 -24.91 -20.09
C ASP A 163 -2.17 -24.21 -18.93
N PHE A 164 -2.42 -24.92 -17.83
CA PHE A 164 -2.94 -24.33 -16.59
C PHE A 164 -1.96 -23.30 -15.99
N ALA A 165 -0.67 -23.61 -15.94
CA ALA A 165 0.34 -22.67 -15.45
C ALA A 165 0.41 -21.41 -16.34
N ARG A 166 0.31 -21.57 -17.66
CA ARG A 166 0.31 -20.46 -18.62
C ARG A 166 -0.93 -19.56 -18.44
N ALA A 167 -2.11 -20.14 -18.36
CA ALA A 167 -3.34 -19.38 -18.13
C ALA A 167 -3.29 -18.66 -16.77
N GLY A 168 -2.75 -19.31 -15.73
CA GLY A 168 -2.50 -18.69 -14.44
C GLY A 168 -1.58 -17.47 -14.54
N ALA A 169 -0.51 -17.54 -15.34
CA ALA A 169 0.39 -16.42 -15.57
C ALA A 169 -0.30 -15.23 -16.26
N ASP A 170 -1.19 -15.48 -17.22
CA ASP A 170 -1.99 -14.42 -17.86
C ASP A 170 -2.89 -13.69 -16.85
N LEU A 171 -3.54 -14.44 -15.95
CA LEU A 171 -4.33 -13.86 -14.85
C LEU A 171 -3.47 -13.06 -13.89
N ALA A 172 -2.31 -13.58 -13.50
CA ALA A 172 -1.38 -12.87 -12.63
C ALA A 172 -0.91 -11.55 -13.25
N GLY A 173 -0.64 -11.53 -14.57
CA GLY A 173 -0.31 -10.32 -15.32
C GLY A 173 -1.44 -9.28 -15.32
N ALA A 174 -2.68 -9.72 -15.52
CA ALA A 174 -3.85 -8.83 -15.48
C ALA A 174 -4.05 -8.21 -14.08
N LEU A 175 -3.96 -9.02 -13.02
CA LEU A 175 -4.08 -8.55 -11.63
C LEU A 175 -2.93 -7.60 -11.25
N ALA A 176 -1.71 -7.87 -11.73
CA ALA A 176 -0.57 -6.97 -11.57
C ALA A 176 -0.81 -5.60 -12.23
N GLY A 177 -1.44 -5.55 -13.40
CA GLY A 177 -1.84 -4.30 -14.06
C GLY A 177 -2.82 -3.47 -13.21
N VAL A 178 -3.78 -4.12 -12.55
CA VAL A 178 -4.70 -3.46 -11.61
C VAL A 178 -3.93 -2.90 -10.40
N LEU A 179 -3.05 -3.70 -9.79
CA LEU A 179 -2.19 -3.26 -8.68
C LEU A 179 -1.32 -2.06 -9.07
N HIS A 180 -0.80 -2.04 -10.29
CA HIS A 180 0.01 -0.95 -10.79
C HIS A 180 -0.80 0.36 -10.79
N ASN A 181 -2.03 0.33 -11.31
CA ASN A 181 -2.88 1.51 -11.37
C ASN A 181 -3.29 2.00 -9.97
N LEU A 182 -3.38 1.11 -8.98
CA LEU A 182 -3.67 1.47 -7.59
C LEU A 182 -2.46 2.02 -6.84
N LEU A 183 -1.24 1.52 -7.10
CA LEU A 183 -0.04 1.90 -6.35
C LEU A 183 0.72 3.07 -6.98
N HIS A 184 0.68 3.21 -8.30
CA HIS A 184 1.35 4.28 -9.05
C HIS A 184 1.01 5.72 -8.57
N PRO A 185 -0.26 6.06 -8.24
CA PRO A 185 -0.59 7.40 -7.74
C PRO A 185 0.14 7.74 -6.44
N SER A 186 0.21 6.80 -5.47
CA SER A 186 0.94 7.00 -4.21
C SER A 186 2.45 7.14 -4.44
N LEU A 187 3.00 6.44 -5.43
CA LEU A 187 4.40 6.59 -5.84
C LEU A 187 4.67 7.98 -6.43
N ARG A 188 3.81 8.51 -7.31
CA ARG A 188 3.91 9.90 -7.78
C ARG A 188 3.77 10.92 -6.65
N ALA A 189 2.89 10.66 -5.68
CA ALA A 189 2.67 11.50 -4.51
C ALA A 189 3.76 11.39 -3.45
N TRP A 190 4.74 10.51 -3.63
CA TRP A 190 5.64 10.11 -2.56
C TRP A 190 6.37 11.30 -1.93
N GLY A 191 6.93 12.19 -2.77
CA GLY A 191 7.72 13.34 -2.34
C GLY A 191 6.95 14.65 -2.12
N THR A 192 5.69 14.74 -2.54
CA THR A 192 4.93 16.00 -2.50
C THR A 192 4.03 16.12 -1.28
N ARG A 193 3.50 15.00 -0.75
CA ARG A 193 2.66 14.98 0.46
C ARG A 193 3.46 14.75 1.75
N LYS A 194 4.39 15.67 2.04
CA LYS A 194 5.31 15.56 3.21
C LYS A 194 4.56 15.47 4.55
N GLN A 195 3.43 16.15 4.69
CA GLN A 195 2.62 16.11 5.91
C GLN A 195 2.02 14.71 6.15
N HIS A 196 1.52 14.04 5.11
CA HIS A 196 1.01 12.66 5.22
C HIS A 196 2.12 11.70 5.64
N GLN A 197 3.32 11.86 5.05
CA GLN A 197 4.48 11.06 5.43
C GLN A 197 4.92 11.30 6.88
N ALA A 198 4.94 12.56 7.33
CA ALA A 198 5.30 12.89 8.70
C ALA A 198 4.28 12.33 9.71
N LEU A 199 2.99 12.43 9.39
CA LEU A 199 1.92 11.93 10.24
C LEU A 199 1.92 10.39 10.33
N LEU A 200 2.07 9.70 9.19
CA LEU A 200 2.20 8.24 9.16
C LEU A 200 3.46 7.79 9.91
N GLY A 201 4.59 8.47 9.71
CA GLY A 201 5.84 8.19 10.42
C GLY A 201 5.72 8.39 11.93
N ALA A 202 5.05 9.45 12.38
CA ALA A 202 4.77 9.66 13.80
C ALA A 202 3.90 8.54 14.38
N PHE A 203 2.88 8.09 13.63
CA PHE A 203 2.02 7.00 14.08
C PHE A 203 2.78 5.67 14.18
N GLN A 204 3.63 5.35 13.20
CA GLN A 204 4.54 4.20 13.25
C GLN A 204 5.47 4.25 14.47
N GLN A 205 5.98 5.45 14.81
CA GLN A 205 6.79 5.66 16.00
C GLN A 205 6.02 5.43 17.30
N VAL A 206 4.71 5.71 17.35
CA VAL A 206 3.89 5.38 18.53
C VAL A 206 3.71 3.86 18.61
N LEU A 207 3.42 3.19 17.49
CA LEU A 207 3.22 1.74 17.46
C LEU A 207 4.47 0.94 17.86
N ARG A 208 5.68 1.47 17.65
CA ARG A 208 6.94 0.84 18.07
C ARG A 208 7.32 1.10 19.54
N MET A 209 6.58 1.96 20.25
CA MET A 209 6.92 2.30 21.63
C MET A 209 6.84 1.07 22.53
N ARG A 210 7.75 1.02 23.51
CA ARG A 210 7.61 0.11 24.64
C ARG A 210 6.26 0.37 25.32
N GLY A 211 5.48 -0.68 25.56
CA GLY A 211 4.08 -0.58 26.02
C GLY A 211 3.02 -0.76 24.92
N SER A 212 3.39 -0.76 23.63
CA SER A 212 2.48 -1.21 22.57
C SER A 212 2.32 -2.73 22.61
N PRO A 213 1.09 -3.27 22.76
CA PRO A 213 0.87 -4.73 22.77
C PRO A 213 1.33 -5.42 21.49
N LEU A 214 1.44 -4.69 20.38
CA LEU A 214 1.86 -5.23 19.08
C LEU A 214 3.36 -5.57 18.99
N ASN A 215 4.15 -5.15 19.98
CA ASN A 215 5.59 -5.45 20.05
C ASN A 215 5.90 -6.77 20.76
N ASP A 216 4.94 -7.31 21.49
CA ASP A 216 5.09 -8.59 22.18
C ASP A 216 4.67 -9.77 21.28
N ALA A 217 5.18 -10.96 21.59
CA ALA A 217 4.79 -12.19 20.89
C ALA A 217 3.31 -12.54 21.18
N LYS A 218 2.67 -13.25 20.24
CA LYS A 218 1.33 -13.79 20.43
C LYS A 218 1.25 -14.64 21.71
N GLY A 219 0.16 -14.52 22.45
CA GLY A 219 -0.05 -15.16 23.75
C GLY A 219 0.55 -14.38 24.92
N THR A 220 1.23 -13.25 24.67
CA THR A 220 1.69 -12.36 25.75
C THR A 220 0.53 -11.52 26.22
N ALA A 221 0.21 -11.64 27.51
CA ALA A 221 -0.83 -10.84 28.15
C ALA A 221 -0.56 -9.33 28.02
N VAL A 222 -1.61 -8.55 27.77
CA VAL A 222 -1.54 -7.10 27.71
C VAL A 222 -1.19 -6.57 29.09
N ARG A 223 -0.15 -5.74 29.14
CA ARG A 223 0.33 -5.16 30.39
C ARG A 223 -0.53 -3.97 30.78
N VAL A 224 -0.70 -3.75 32.08
CA VAL A 224 -1.36 -2.55 32.64
C VAL A 224 -0.33 -1.73 33.40
N ASP A 225 0.74 -1.34 32.69
CA ASP A 225 1.86 -0.57 33.22
C ASP A 225 1.89 0.86 32.64
N ASP A 226 2.79 1.70 33.17
CA ASP A 226 2.89 3.10 32.74
C ASP A 226 3.33 3.26 31.29
N GLU A 227 4.08 2.29 30.75
CA GLU A 227 4.47 2.23 29.34
C GLU A 227 3.24 2.03 28.44
N THR A 228 2.35 1.09 28.81
CA THR A 228 1.11 0.83 28.08
C THR A 228 0.12 1.99 28.19
N LYS A 229 0.05 2.67 29.35
CA LYS A 229 -0.72 3.91 29.50
C LYS A 229 -0.18 5.02 28.62
N GLN A 230 1.14 5.19 28.53
CA GLN A 230 1.76 6.20 27.69
C GLN A 230 1.51 5.94 26.20
N PHE A 231 1.62 4.69 25.76
CA PHE A 231 1.24 4.26 24.42
C PHE A 231 -0.21 4.63 24.10
N THR A 232 -1.14 4.24 24.98
CA THR A 232 -2.58 4.50 24.83
C THR A 232 -2.87 5.99 24.72
N ALA A 233 -2.26 6.81 25.60
CA ALA A 233 -2.43 8.26 25.59
C ALA A 233 -1.92 8.92 24.30
N LEU A 234 -0.80 8.44 23.74
CA LEU A 234 -0.25 8.96 22.49
C LEU A 234 -1.07 8.55 21.27
N CYS A 235 -1.56 7.31 21.22
CA CYS A 235 -2.53 6.87 20.23
C CYS A 235 -3.78 7.75 20.25
N ALA A 236 -4.39 7.92 21.42
CA ALA A 236 -5.55 8.79 21.60
C ALA A 236 -5.27 10.23 21.18
N LYS A 237 -4.12 10.80 21.58
CA LYS A 237 -3.75 12.18 21.20
C LYS A 237 -3.64 12.36 19.69
N MET A 238 -3.10 11.38 18.96
CA MET A 238 -2.99 11.44 17.50
C MET A 238 -4.33 11.22 16.81
N LEU A 239 -5.10 10.21 17.24
CA LEU A 239 -6.31 9.73 16.56
C LEU A 239 -7.58 10.51 16.94
N ASN A 240 -7.62 11.15 18.11
CA ASN A 240 -8.74 12.00 18.52
C ASN A 240 -8.85 13.29 17.68
N ASN A 241 -7.78 13.68 16.96
CA ASN A 241 -7.88 14.73 15.97
C ASN A 241 -8.55 14.18 14.70
N GLN A 242 -9.82 14.54 14.48
CA GLN A 242 -10.62 14.06 13.34
C GLN A 242 -9.97 14.32 11.98
N GLY A 243 -9.27 15.44 11.82
CA GLY A 243 -8.50 15.73 10.60
C GLY A 243 -7.34 14.76 10.41
N ALA A 244 -6.57 14.49 11.47
CA ALA A 244 -5.47 13.54 11.44
C ALA A 244 -5.96 12.10 11.20
N LEU A 245 -7.05 11.70 11.86
CA LEU A 245 -7.69 10.39 11.67
C LEU A 245 -8.15 10.21 10.22
N SER A 246 -8.82 11.22 9.64
CA SER A 246 -9.27 11.18 8.25
C SER A 246 -8.11 11.06 7.26
N VAL A 247 -6.99 11.74 7.52
CA VAL A 247 -5.79 11.64 6.66
C VAL A 247 -5.13 10.27 6.81
N LEU A 248 -4.88 9.81 8.04
CA LEU A 248 -4.21 8.55 8.33
C LEU A 248 -4.99 7.34 7.79
N THR A 249 -6.31 7.36 7.93
CA THR A 249 -7.19 6.28 7.45
C THR A 249 -7.59 6.43 5.99
N GLY A 250 -7.17 7.50 5.31
CA GLY A 250 -7.39 7.72 3.88
C GLY A 250 -6.63 6.73 3.00
N HIS A 251 -7.19 6.39 1.84
CA HIS A 251 -6.59 5.40 0.92
C HIS A 251 -5.18 5.78 0.44
N ASP A 252 -4.85 7.06 0.33
CA ASP A 252 -3.48 7.50 0.03
C ASP A 252 -2.47 7.10 1.13
N CYS A 253 -2.83 7.30 2.41
CA CYS A 253 -1.97 6.89 3.53
C CYS A 253 -1.91 5.36 3.68
N LEU A 254 -3.02 4.65 3.47
CA LEU A 254 -3.03 3.19 3.48
C LEU A 254 -2.18 2.61 2.34
N ALA A 255 -2.31 3.12 1.13
CA ALA A 255 -1.48 2.74 -0.01
C ALA A 255 -0.01 3.08 0.22
N ARG A 256 0.28 4.22 0.87
CA ARG A 256 1.66 4.57 1.28
C ARG A 256 2.23 3.60 2.31
N ALA A 257 1.50 3.28 3.38
CA ALA A 257 1.93 2.29 4.37
C ALA A 257 2.20 0.93 3.70
N ARG A 258 1.35 0.54 2.76
CA ARG A 258 1.51 -0.67 1.94
C ARG A 258 2.78 -0.64 1.09
N LEU A 259 3.06 0.48 0.41
CA LEU A 259 4.30 0.66 -0.36
C LEU A 259 5.55 0.65 0.52
N GLN A 260 5.49 1.22 1.74
CA GLN A 260 6.59 1.15 2.69
C GLN A 260 6.87 -0.29 3.12
N LEU A 261 5.81 -1.07 3.40
CA LEU A 261 5.90 -2.50 3.69
C LEU A 261 6.54 -3.27 2.53
N LEU A 262 6.02 -3.12 1.32
CA LEU A 262 6.55 -3.77 0.11
C LEU A 262 8.02 -3.42 -0.11
N ARG A 263 8.38 -2.14 0.01
CA ARG A 263 9.78 -1.68 -0.10
C ARG A 263 10.68 -2.31 0.96
N ALA A 264 10.24 -2.36 2.21
CA ALA A 264 11.02 -2.95 3.31
C ALA A 264 11.22 -4.45 3.09
N LEU A 265 10.20 -5.16 2.60
CA LEU A 265 10.27 -6.59 2.26
C LEU A 265 11.25 -6.85 1.11
N THR A 266 11.20 -6.08 0.02
CA THR A 266 12.17 -6.19 -1.08
C THR A 266 13.59 -5.89 -0.62
N GLN A 267 13.78 -4.90 0.27
CA GLN A 267 15.08 -4.63 0.88
C GLN A 267 15.58 -5.79 1.74
N ARG A 268 14.68 -6.43 2.50
CA ARG A 268 15.00 -7.61 3.33
C ARG A 268 15.49 -8.77 2.48
N GLU A 269 14.81 -9.02 1.37
CA GLU A 269 15.20 -10.06 0.40
C GLU A 269 16.57 -9.76 -0.23
N ARG A 270 16.80 -8.54 -0.71
CA ARG A 270 18.11 -8.12 -1.23
C ARG A 270 19.23 -8.23 -0.18
N ALA A 271 18.94 -7.88 1.07
CA ALA A 271 19.86 -8.00 2.19
C ALA A 271 20.19 -9.46 2.54
N SER A 272 19.24 -10.38 2.35
CA SER A 272 19.43 -11.81 2.59
C SER A 272 20.34 -12.47 1.55
N THR A 273 20.31 -11.99 0.30
CA THR A 273 21.11 -12.51 -0.80
C THR A 273 22.52 -11.90 -0.88
N THR A 274 22.74 -10.76 -0.22
CA THR A 274 24.00 -10.01 -0.27
C THR A 274 24.83 -10.23 0.99
N LYS A 275 26.01 -10.86 0.87
CA LYS A 275 26.95 -11.13 2.00
C LYS A 275 27.48 -9.89 2.73
N LYS A 276 27.21 -8.67 2.25
CA LYS A 276 27.82 -7.41 2.74
C LYS A 276 26.99 -6.63 3.75
N ASN A 277 25.74 -7.01 4.02
CA ASN A 277 24.89 -6.21 4.90
C ASN A 277 25.25 -6.46 6.37
N LYS A 278 25.54 -5.38 7.11
CA LYS A 278 25.87 -5.40 8.54
C LYS A 278 24.63 -5.83 9.35
N GLU A 279 24.81 -6.47 10.50
CA GLU A 279 23.70 -6.96 11.34
C GLU A 279 22.69 -5.85 11.69
N GLY A 280 23.16 -4.66 12.05
CA GLY A 280 22.28 -3.51 12.32
C GLY A 280 21.44 -3.06 11.12
N GLU A 281 21.91 -3.24 9.89
CA GLU A 281 21.12 -2.92 8.69
C GLU A 281 19.98 -3.93 8.47
N LYS A 282 20.20 -5.20 8.84
CA LYS A 282 19.17 -6.25 8.76
C LYS A 282 18.09 -6.03 9.82
N GLU A 283 18.49 -5.65 11.03
CA GLU A 283 17.58 -5.30 12.12
C GLU A 283 16.73 -4.07 11.77
N ASP A 284 17.36 -3.01 11.23
CA ASP A 284 16.65 -1.82 10.76
C ASP A 284 15.60 -2.15 9.68
N ILE A 285 15.93 -3.04 8.75
CA ILE A 285 14.99 -3.48 7.72
C ILE A 285 13.83 -4.27 8.34
N ALA A 286 14.12 -5.19 9.27
CA ALA A 286 13.09 -5.97 9.95
C ALA A 286 12.12 -5.07 10.73
N ASN A 287 12.65 -4.07 11.45
CA ASN A 287 11.84 -3.08 12.16
C ASN A 287 10.92 -2.31 11.21
N ARG A 288 11.41 -1.88 10.04
CA ARG A 288 10.58 -1.18 9.04
C ARG A 288 9.44 -2.05 8.48
N VAL A 289 9.65 -3.36 8.34
CA VAL A 289 8.59 -4.30 7.92
C VAL A 289 7.48 -4.33 8.97
N GLU A 290 7.83 -4.54 10.24
CA GLU A 290 6.89 -4.58 11.36
C GLU A 290 6.15 -3.26 11.56
N GLU A 291 6.87 -2.13 11.57
CA GLU A 291 6.29 -0.78 11.70
C GLU A 291 5.25 -0.49 10.61
N SER A 292 5.59 -0.81 9.36
CA SER A 292 4.69 -0.56 8.22
C SER A 292 3.47 -1.48 8.26
N ALA A 293 3.65 -2.74 8.63
CA ALA A 293 2.56 -3.71 8.73
C ALA A 293 1.59 -3.36 9.87
N ARG A 294 2.10 -3.04 11.06
CA ARG A 294 1.29 -2.60 12.21
C ARG A 294 0.49 -1.35 11.88
N ALA A 295 1.12 -0.35 11.26
CA ALA A 295 0.42 0.86 10.85
C ALA A 295 -0.68 0.57 9.83
N LEU A 296 -0.40 -0.26 8.82
CA LEU A 296 -1.38 -0.64 7.81
C LEU A 296 -2.59 -1.34 8.44
N VAL A 297 -2.37 -2.33 9.31
CA VAL A 297 -3.44 -3.08 10.00
C VAL A 297 -4.27 -2.16 10.89
N MET A 298 -3.62 -1.39 11.77
CA MET A 298 -4.31 -0.50 12.70
C MET A 298 -5.15 0.57 11.97
N LEU A 299 -4.59 1.22 10.94
CA LEU A 299 -5.30 2.26 10.20
C LEU A 299 -6.43 1.70 9.35
N ARG A 300 -6.27 0.49 8.80
CA ARG A 300 -7.34 -0.21 8.09
C ARG A 300 -8.48 -0.57 9.04
N ARG A 301 -8.18 -1.14 10.22
CA ARG A 301 -9.16 -1.40 11.27
C ARG A 301 -9.90 -0.12 11.66
N CYS A 302 -9.17 0.98 11.87
CA CYS A 302 -9.80 2.27 12.19
C CYS A 302 -10.73 2.77 11.07
N ARG A 303 -10.33 2.64 9.79
CA ARG A 303 -11.17 3.04 8.65
C ARG A 303 -12.51 2.30 8.63
N PHE A 304 -12.50 1.01 8.91
CA PHE A 304 -13.65 0.12 8.77
C PHE A 304 -14.30 -0.29 10.11
N ALA A 305 -13.94 0.37 11.21
CA ALA A 305 -14.39 0.03 12.56
C ALA A 305 -15.92 -0.06 12.68
N THR A 306 -16.66 0.85 12.03
CA THR A 306 -18.13 0.87 12.08
C THR A 306 -18.80 -0.17 11.17
N ARG A 307 -18.04 -0.97 10.42
CA ARG A 307 -18.58 -2.10 9.62
C ARG A 307 -18.41 -3.43 10.33
N VAL A 308 -17.55 -3.51 11.35
CA VAL A 308 -17.29 -4.73 12.12
C VAL A 308 -17.97 -4.59 13.48
N GLY A 309 -19.19 -5.12 13.61
CA GLY A 309 -19.88 -5.17 14.91
C GLY A 309 -21.38 -4.80 14.94
N THR A 310 -22.02 -4.58 13.80
CA THR A 310 -23.47 -4.34 13.76
C THR A 310 -24.16 -5.35 12.87
N ASP A 311 -25.13 -6.08 13.44
CA ASP A 311 -26.24 -6.73 12.74
C ASP A 311 -27.06 -5.67 11.98
N VAL A 312 -26.48 -5.09 10.92
CA VAL A 312 -27.20 -4.18 10.02
C VAL A 312 -27.73 -5.01 8.88
N SER A 313 -29.05 -5.16 8.89
CA SER A 313 -29.85 -5.43 7.71
C SER A 313 -29.43 -4.51 6.54
N THR A 314 -28.65 -5.07 5.62
CA THR A 314 -28.86 -5.08 4.16
C THR A 314 -29.43 -3.85 3.41
N ASP A 315 -29.20 -2.58 3.77
CA ASP A 315 -29.64 -1.46 2.91
C ASP A 315 -28.69 -0.25 2.78
N ASP A 316 -27.52 -0.22 3.45
CA ASP A 316 -26.62 0.94 3.45
C ASP A 316 -25.14 0.59 3.12
N ASP A 317 -24.91 -0.45 2.31
CA ASP A 317 -23.57 -0.84 1.81
C ASP A 317 -22.89 0.25 0.96
N ASP A 318 -23.64 1.25 0.52
CA ASP A 318 -23.17 2.38 -0.29
C ASP A 318 -22.64 3.57 0.56
N ALA A 319 -22.85 3.58 1.89
CA ALA A 319 -22.36 4.65 2.74
C ALA A 319 -20.84 4.55 2.96
N PRO A 320 -20.09 5.67 2.84
CA PRO A 320 -18.65 5.65 3.06
C PRO A 320 -18.35 5.25 4.52
N PRO A 321 -17.30 4.44 4.77
CA PRO A 321 -16.89 4.09 6.12
C PRO A 321 -16.66 5.35 6.96
N LYS A 322 -17.07 5.29 8.23
CA LYS A 322 -16.79 6.34 9.22
C LYS A 322 -15.63 5.85 10.08
N PRO A 323 -14.42 6.43 9.93
CA PRO A 323 -13.30 6.00 10.72
C PRO A 323 -13.55 6.20 12.22
N ALA A 324 -13.25 5.18 13.02
CA ALA A 324 -13.31 5.25 14.48
C ALA A 324 -12.09 4.53 15.06
N TRP A 325 -11.46 5.10 16.09
CA TRP A 325 -10.23 4.55 16.65
C TRP A 325 -10.44 3.95 18.04
N GLU A 326 -11.40 4.48 18.79
CA GLU A 326 -11.68 4.08 20.17
C GLU A 326 -11.97 2.58 20.27
N PRO A 327 -12.89 2.00 19.47
CA PRO A 327 -13.19 0.57 19.58
C PRO A 327 -11.99 -0.32 19.21
N ILE A 328 -11.13 0.17 18.31
CA ILE A 328 -9.94 -0.55 17.87
C ILE A 328 -8.87 -0.54 18.95
N LEU A 329 -8.67 0.60 19.63
CA LEU A 329 -7.72 0.70 20.73
C LEU A 329 -8.21 -0.08 21.95
N ASP A 330 -9.51 -0.01 22.26
CA ASP A 330 -10.10 -0.77 23.37
C ASP A 330 -9.94 -2.28 23.17
N ALA A 331 -10.22 -2.78 21.95
CA ALA A 331 -9.99 -4.18 21.61
C ALA A 331 -8.51 -4.56 21.72
N LEU A 332 -7.60 -3.70 21.22
CA LEU A 332 -6.15 -3.92 21.30
C LEU A 332 -5.63 -4.02 22.75
N LEU A 333 -6.33 -3.41 23.71
CA LEU A 333 -5.98 -3.47 25.13
C LEU A 333 -6.53 -4.70 25.87
N THR A 334 -7.10 -5.66 25.12
CA THR A 334 -7.48 -6.98 25.65
C THR A 334 -6.53 -8.06 25.11
N ASP A 335 -6.32 -9.14 25.87
CA ASP A 335 -5.46 -10.24 25.44
C ASP A 335 -5.90 -10.85 24.09
N ALA A 336 -7.21 -11.09 23.96
CA ALA A 336 -7.80 -11.66 22.75
C ALA A 336 -7.67 -10.73 21.54
N GLY A 337 -8.02 -9.45 21.71
CA GLY A 337 -7.93 -8.48 20.62
C GLY A 337 -6.48 -8.15 20.24
N ALA A 338 -5.55 -8.12 21.20
CA ALA A 338 -4.13 -7.98 20.90
C ALA A 338 -3.60 -9.14 20.06
N ASP A 339 -3.94 -10.38 20.42
CA ASP A 339 -3.54 -11.56 19.67
C ASP A 339 -4.15 -11.60 18.26
N GLU A 340 -5.41 -11.20 18.12
CA GLU A 340 -6.06 -11.07 16.81
C GLU A 340 -5.31 -10.08 15.90
N VAL A 341 -4.96 -8.91 16.42
CA VAL A 341 -4.23 -7.90 15.65
C VAL A 341 -2.79 -8.34 15.36
N ARG A 342 -2.12 -9.03 16.29
CA ARG A 342 -0.78 -9.62 16.06
C ARG A 342 -0.82 -10.65 14.93
N ASP A 343 -1.84 -11.51 14.91
CA ASP A 343 -2.05 -12.47 13.81
C ASP A 343 -2.28 -11.76 12.48
N GLU A 344 -3.12 -10.74 12.45
CA GLU A 344 -3.35 -9.96 11.22
C GLU A 344 -2.09 -9.27 10.71
N VAL A 345 -1.25 -8.73 11.60
CA VAL A 345 0.04 -8.15 11.25
C VAL A 345 0.92 -9.20 10.59
N ARG A 346 1.02 -10.39 11.19
CA ARG A 346 1.79 -11.52 10.62
C ARG A 346 1.26 -11.92 9.24
N VAL A 347 -0.05 -12.14 9.10
CA VAL A 347 -0.69 -12.50 7.82
C VAL A 347 -0.46 -11.40 6.77
N THR A 348 -0.53 -10.14 7.18
CA THR A 348 -0.25 -9.00 6.29
C THR A 348 1.18 -9.04 5.78
N ILE A 349 2.17 -9.31 6.65
CA ILE A 349 3.58 -9.44 6.26
C ILE A 349 3.76 -10.62 5.29
N GLU A 350 3.19 -11.78 5.60
CA GLU A 350 3.28 -13.00 4.77
C GLU A 350 2.68 -12.77 3.37
N GLN A 351 1.46 -12.22 3.29
CA GLN A 351 0.79 -11.89 2.03
C GLN A 351 1.61 -10.90 1.19
N HIS A 352 2.15 -9.84 1.81
CA HIS A 352 2.94 -8.84 1.09
C HIS A 352 4.33 -9.33 0.72
N ALA A 353 4.90 -10.30 1.46
CA ALA A 353 6.19 -10.91 1.12
C ALA A 353 6.08 -11.75 -0.17
N LEU A 354 4.98 -12.49 -0.32
CA LEU A 354 4.69 -13.23 -1.56
C LEU A 354 4.60 -12.29 -2.77
N LEU A 355 3.94 -11.15 -2.60
CA LEU A 355 3.85 -10.12 -3.64
C LEU A 355 5.21 -9.50 -3.96
N ALA A 356 5.97 -9.11 -2.94
CA ALA A 356 7.29 -8.50 -3.10
C ALA A 356 8.26 -9.41 -3.87
N GLY A 357 8.25 -10.73 -3.61
CA GLY A 357 9.06 -11.70 -4.35
C GLY A 357 8.59 -11.94 -5.79
N ALA A 358 7.32 -11.63 -6.10
CA ALA A 358 6.76 -11.77 -7.44
C ALA A 358 6.92 -10.51 -8.31
N PHE A 359 7.18 -9.34 -7.71
CA PHE A 359 7.33 -8.05 -8.40
C PHE A 359 8.40 -8.01 -9.51
N PRO A 360 9.58 -8.66 -9.36
CA PRO A 360 10.53 -8.84 -10.45
C PRO A 360 9.91 -9.45 -11.71
N LYS A 361 9.06 -10.47 -11.54
CA LYS A 361 8.39 -11.15 -12.64
C LYS A 361 7.27 -10.33 -13.28
N PHE A 362 6.72 -9.36 -12.55
CA PHE A 362 5.64 -8.48 -13.01
C PHE A 362 6.11 -7.10 -13.51
N GLY A 363 7.41 -6.85 -13.59
CA GLY A 363 7.96 -5.60 -14.12
C GLY A 363 7.82 -4.39 -13.19
N PHE A 364 7.52 -4.60 -11.90
CA PHE A 364 7.44 -3.53 -10.90
C PHE A 364 8.80 -2.98 -10.45
N GLU A 365 9.90 -3.60 -10.88
CA GLU A 365 11.27 -3.25 -10.45
C GLU A 365 11.58 -1.76 -10.69
N GLY A 366 11.08 -1.16 -11.77
CA GLY A 366 11.35 0.24 -12.09
C GLY A 366 10.46 1.28 -11.39
N SER A 367 9.24 0.92 -10.98
CA SER A 367 8.24 1.91 -10.53
C SER A 367 8.38 2.32 -9.05
N VAL A 368 9.00 1.47 -8.22
CA VAL A 368 9.15 1.73 -6.78
C VAL A 368 10.43 2.53 -6.45
N GLY A 369 11.25 2.89 -7.44
CA GLY A 369 12.53 3.55 -7.20
C GLY A 369 13.46 2.67 -6.34
N ILE A 370 13.63 1.44 -6.79
CA ILE A 370 14.46 0.37 -6.21
C ILE A 370 15.47 -0.10 -7.27
#